data_AF-A0A8C3PC20-F1
#
_entry.id   AF-A0A8C3PC20-F1
#
_cell.length_a   1.000
_cell.length_b   1.000
_cell.length_c   1.000
_cell.angle_alpha   90.00
_cell.angle_beta   90.00
_cell.angle_gamma   90.00
#
_symmetry.space_group_name_H-M   'P 1'
#
loop_
_entity.id
_entity.type
_entity.pdbx_description
1 polymer ?
#
loop_
_entity_poly.entity_id
_entity_poly.type
_entity_poly.pdbx_seq_one_letter_code
_entity_poly.pdbx_strand_id
1 'polypeptide(L)'
;MGKLQRVSAQLAELSPEQGAPFQQRCQAAEEQYDSIREHVRQAATVLEDAIPRYSQVHRRMDFLLESLERLQGRVQNPPAVRGDAAHLREQICENSLALGELEKLGVALETVRSQGAELLASMQMAHADAAAKVIQERTEQLCSQWRCLRGQAEERERWLRGLLALAERFWQGLAELAITLTDTQQMVLDLEEAGSDPEAVRQTGAESTRLKEIDALQNDLDTLGILGVELMSSCGDPDKPDVTKRPPPPEGVDATLFSRPE
;
A
#
# COMPACT_ATOMS: atom_id res chain seq x y z
N MET A 1 48.50 -18.52 -31.77
CA MET A 1 48.27 -19.90 -32.26
C MET A 1 49.00 -20.21 -33.57
N GLY A 2 48.79 -19.49 -34.68
CA GLY A 2 49.43 -19.85 -35.96
C GLY A 2 50.97 -19.90 -36.00
N LYS A 3 51.68 -19.27 -35.04
CA LYS A 3 53.14 -19.42 -34.90
C LYS A 3 53.55 -20.70 -34.16
N LEU A 4 52.76 -21.13 -33.17
CA LEU A 4 53.04 -22.33 -32.36
C LEU A 4 52.82 -23.61 -33.19
N GLN A 5 51.78 -23.64 -34.01
CA GLN A 5 51.49 -24.73 -34.96
C GLN A 5 52.57 -24.89 -36.03
N ARG A 6 53.13 -23.78 -36.52
CA ARG A 6 54.23 -23.81 -37.49
C ARG A 6 55.50 -24.39 -36.86
N VAL A 7 55.81 -23.95 -35.64
CA VAL A 7 56.99 -24.43 -34.91
C VAL A 7 56.84 -25.91 -34.53
N SER A 8 55.64 -26.37 -34.14
CA SER A 8 55.42 -27.78 -33.84
C SER A 8 55.49 -28.68 -35.08
N ALA A 9 54.96 -28.24 -36.22
CA ALA A 9 55.08 -28.96 -37.49
C ALA A 9 56.55 -29.08 -37.95
N GLN A 10 57.32 -27.98 -37.86
CA GLN A 10 58.74 -27.98 -38.22
C GLN A 10 59.59 -28.87 -37.30
N LEU A 11 59.30 -28.89 -35.99
CA LEU A 11 59.97 -29.78 -35.03
C LEU A 11 59.67 -31.25 -35.27
N ALA A 12 58.44 -31.58 -35.67
CA ALA A 12 58.05 -32.94 -36.03
C ALA A 12 58.74 -33.43 -37.31
N GLU A 13 58.96 -32.54 -38.29
CA GLU A 13 59.71 -32.83 -39.51
C GLU A 13 61.22 -33.04 -39.26
N LEU A 14 61.82 -32.26 -38.35
CA LEU A 14 63.26 -32.29 -38.07
C LEU A 14 63.67 -33.39 -37.08
N SER A 15 62.81 -33.71 -36.09
CA SER A 15 63.13 -34.65 -35.01
C SER A 15 61.87 -35.38 -34.49
N PRO A 16 61.50 -36.55 -35.04
CA PRO A 16 60.24 -37.23 -34.70
C PRO A 16 60.14 -37.67 -33.22
N GLU A 17 61.25 -38.05 -32.56
CA GLU A 17 61.25 -38.49 -31.16
C GLU A 17 60.92 -37.37 -30.16
N GLN A 18 61.31 -36.13 -30.46
CA GLN A 18 61.09 -34.96 -29.60
C GLN A 18 59.89 -34.11 -30.07
N GLY A 19 59.52 -34.23 -31.36
CA GLY A 19 58.40 -33.51 -31.97
C GLY A 19 57.03 -34.01 -31.53
N ALA A 20 56.85 -35.33 -31.39
CA ALA A 20 55.57 -35.92 -30.98
C ALA A 20 55.04 -35.42 -29.60
N PRO A 21 55.83 -35.42 -28.50
CA PRO A 21 55.35 -34.89 -27.22
C PRO A 21 55.15 -33.36 -27.25
N PHE A 22 55.94 -32.63 -28.03
CA PHE A 22 55.76 -31.18 -28.20
C PHE A 22 54.46 -30.87 -28.97
N GLN A 23 54.16 -31.64 -30.02
CA GLN A 23 52.93 -31.53 -30.80
C GLN A 23 51.69 -31.83 -29.93
N GLN A 24 51.73 -32.90 -29.12
CA GLN A 24 50.64 -33.21 -28.17
C GLN A 24 50.41 -32.07 -27.17
N ARG A 25 51.47 -31.48 -26.62
CA ARG A 25 51.34 -30.33 -25.70
C ARG A 25 50.78 -29.09 -26.40
N CYS A 26 51.12 -28.86 -27.66
CA CYS A 26 50.56 -27.76 -28.45
C CYS A 26 49.07 -27.97 -28.72
N GLN A 27 48.68 -29.19 -29.09
CA GLN A 27 47.26 -29.55 -29.29
C GLN A 27 46.45 -29.38 -28.00
N ALA A 28 46.96 -29.86 -26.86
CA ALA A 28 46.30 -29.68 -25.58
C ALA A 28 46.15 -28.20 -25.19
N ALA A 29 47.17 -27.36 -25.45
CA ALA A 29 47.08 -25.93 -25.22
C ALA A 29 46.08 -25.22 -26.16
N GLU A 30 45.94 -25.72 -27.40
CA GLU A 30 44.94 -25.24 -28.36
C GLU A 30 43.53 -25.58 -27.93
N GLU A 31 43.28 -26.82 -27.52
CA GLU A 31 41.98 -27.26 -26.98
C GLU A 31 41.60 -26.44 -25.74
N GLN A 32 42.55 -26.20 -24.84
CA GLN A 32 42.34 -25.34 -23.66
C GLN A 32 42.02 -23.90 -24.05
N TYR A 33 42.75 -23.33 -25.01
CA TYR A 33 42.50 -21.97 -25.49
C TYR A 33 41.12 -21.85 -26.15
N ASP A 34 40.75 -22.79 -27.01
CA ASP A 34 39.46 -22.80 -27.68
C ASP A 34 38.31 -22.98 -26.67
N SER A 35 38.49 -23.84 -25.66
CA SER A 35 37.56 -23.98 -24.53
C SER A 35 37.40 -22.66 -23.77
N ILE A 36 38.49 -21.99 -23.38
CA ILE A 36 38.43 -20.70 -22.70
C ILE A 36 37.74 -19.65 -23.57
N ARG A 37 38.10 -19.58 -24.86
CA ARG A 37 37.51 -18.63 -25.80
C ARG A 37 36.01 -18.84 -25.94
N GLU A 38 35.56 -20.09 -26.01
CA GLU A 38 34.14 -20.42 -26.09
C GLU A 38 33.40 -20.07 -24.79
N HIS A 39 33.98 -20.37 -23.62
CA HIS A 39 33.41 -19.94 -22.33
C HIS A 39 33.30 -18.41 -22.22
N VAL A 40 34.33 -17.67 -22.65
CA VAL A 40 34.31 -16.20 -22.66
C VAL A 40 33.23 -15.67 -23.60
N ARG A 41 33.08 -16.28 -24.79
CA ARG A 41 32.04 -15.92 -25.76
C ARG A 41 30.64 -16.15 -25.18
N GLN A 42 30.41 -17.30 -24.53
CA GLN A 42 29.14 -17.62 -23.88
C GLN A 42 28.83 -16.65 -22.73
N ALA A 43 29.82 -16.36 -21.88
CA ALA A 43 29.67 -15.40 -20.80
C ALA A 43 29.33 -13.98 -21.33
N ALA A 44 29.98 -13.55 -22.41
CA ALA A 44 29.69 -12.27 -23.05
C ALA A 44 28.23 -12.19 -23.53
N THR A 45 27.74 -13.22 -24.22
CA THR A 45 26.33 -13.26 -24.68
C THR A 45 25.33 -13.21 -23.54
N VAL A 46 25.60 -13.91 -22.43
CA VAL A 46 24.73 -13.87 -21.24
C VAL A 46 24.71 -12.46 -20.64
N LEU A 47 25.86 -11.80 -20.53
CA LEU A 47 25.96 -10.45 -19.97
C LEU A 47 25.29 -9.39 -20.86
N GLU A 48 25.43 -9.48 -22.18
CA GLU A 48 24.80 -8.59 -23.15
C GLU A 48 23.26 -8.61 -23.02
N ASP A 49 22.66 -9.77 -22.73
CA ASP A 49 21.23 -9.90 -22.50
C ASP A 49 20.80 -9.54 -21.06
N ALA A 50 21.64 -9.89 -20.09
CA ALA A 50 21.35 -9.73 -18.67
C ALA A 50 21.37 -8.27 -18.20
N ILE A 51 22.38 -7.50 -18.61
CA ILE A 51 22.56 -6.10 -18.18
C ILE A 51 21.33 -5.23 -18.48
N PRO A 52 20.78 -5.18 -19.71
CA PRO A 52 19.63 -4.31 -20.00
C PRO A 52 18.39 -4.73 -19.21
N ARG A 53 18.17 -6.03 -19.02
CA ARG A 53 17.06 -6.57 -18.22
C ARG A 53 17.20 -6.20 -16.75
N TYR A 54 18.41 -6.31 -16.19
CA TYR A 54 18.71 -5.87 -14.83
C TYR A 54 18.40 -4.37 -14.64
N SER A 55 18.88 -3.52 -15.54
CA SER A 55 18.61 -2.08 -15.50
C SER A 55 17.11 -1.76 -15.67
N GLN A 56 16.37 -2.54 -16.45
CA GLN A 56 14.93 -2.37 -16.59
C GLN A 56 14.19 -2.73 -15.30
N VAL A 57 14.52 -3.88 -14.69
CA VAL A 57 13.94 -4.32 -13.42
C VAL A 57 14.19 -3.27 -12.33
N HIS A 58 15.44 -2.80 -12.20
CA HIS A 58 15.80 -1.79 -11.20
C HIS A 58 15.03 -0.48 -11.38
N ARG A 59 14.96 0.06 -12.60
CA ARG A 59 14.20 1.29 -12.89
C ARG A 59 12.72 1.15 -12.57
N ARG A 60 12.13 -0.02 -12.84
CA ARG A 60 10.73 -0.28 -12.48
C ARG A 60 10.54 -0.36 -10.97
N MET A 61 11.49 -0.95 -10.24
CA MET A 61 11.47 -0.96 -8.77
C MET A 61 11.61 0.46 -8.20
N ASP A 62 12.48 1.31 -8.77
CA ASP A 62 12.62 2.72 -8.38
C ASP A 62 11.29 3.46 -8.55
N PHE A 63 10.66 3.34 -9.72
CA PHE A 63 9.35 3.92 -9.99
C PHE A 63 8.24 3.42 -9.05
N LEU A 64 8.22 2.12 -8.74
CA LEU A 64 7.26 1.54 -7.82
C LEU A 64 7.45 2.08 -6.40
N LEU A 65 8.69 2.19 -5.93
CA LEU A 65 9.02 2.76 -4.62
C LEU A 65 8.52 4.19 -4.51
N GLU A 66 8.90 5.07 -5.45
CA GLU A 66 8.47 6.46 -5.47
C GLU A 66 6.94 6.59 -5.52
N SER A 67 6.28 5.73 -6.29
CA SER A 67 4.82 5.71 -6.39
C SER A 67 4.15 5.29 -5.08
N LEU A 68 4.69 4.28 -4.40
CA LEU A 68 4.21 3.82 -3.10
C LEU A 68 4.44 4.88 -2.02
N GLU A 69 5.61 5.51 -1.96
CA GLU A 69 5.93 6.57 -1.00
C GLU A 69 5.03 7.80 -1.19
N ARG A 70 4.81 8.22 -2.44
CA ARG A 70 3.88 9.30 -2.78
C ARG A 70 2.45 8.98 -2.32
N LEU A 71 2.01 7.74 -2.53
CA LEU A 71 0.66 7.33 -2.13
C LEU A 71 0.54 7.17 -0.61
N GLN A 72 1.58 6.66 0.04
CA GLN A 72 1.68 6.57 1.49
C GLN A 72 1.52 7.94 2.14
N GLY A 73 2.19 8.97 1.61
CA GLY A 73 2.04 10.34 2.12
C GLY A 73 0.61 10.88 2.07
N ARG A 74 -0.19 10.45 1.06
CA ARG A 74 -1.61 10.81 0.94
C ARG A 74 -2.51 10.01 1.88
N VAL A 75 -2.23 8.72 2.06
CA VAL A 75 -3.07 7.83 2.88
C VAL A 75 -2.81 8.03 4.38
N GLN A 76 -1.58 8.33 4.79
CA GLN A 76 -1.20 8.47 6.20
C GLN A 76 -1.47 9.85 6.81
N ASN A 77 -1.60 10.89 5.99
CA ASN A 77 -1.97 12.24 6.45
C ASN A 77 -3.32 12.67 5.85
N PRO A 78 -4.42 11.96 6.14
CA PRO A 78 -5.73 12.36 5.64
C PRO A 78 -6.21 13.62 6.36
N PRO A 79 -7.01 14.48 5.69
CA PRO A 79 -7.64 15.61 6.35
C PRO A 79 -8.56 15.15 7.50
N ALA A 80 -8.74 16.03 8.49
CA ALA A 80 -9.63 15.77 9.61
C ALA A 80 -11.04 15.44 9.13
N VAL A 81 -11.58 14.33 9.60
CA VAL A 81 -12.87 13.81 9.15
C VAL A 81 -14.00 14.50 9.90
N ARG A 82 -14.91 15.11 9.15
CA ARG A 82 -16.14 15.75 9.66
C ARG A 82 -17.32 14.79 9.60
N GLY A 83 -18.23 14.87 10.56
CA GLY A 83 -19.46 14.06 10.63
C GLY A 83 -20.54 14.41 9.60
N ASP A 84 -20.19 15.14 8.54
CA ASP A 84 -21.09 15.52 7.45
C ASP A 84 -21.11 14.41 6.39
N ALA A 85 -22.30 13.96 5.99
CA ALA A 85 -22.46 12.84 5.07
C ALA A 85 -21.90 13.12 3.65
N ALA A 86 -21.97 14.37 3.16
CA ALA A 86 -21.41 14.72 1.86
C ALA A 86 -19.88 14.67 1.90
N HIS A 87 -19.28 15.19 2.97
CA HIS A 87 -17.84 15.15 3.17
C HIS A 87 -17.31 13.72 3.36
N LEU A 88 -18.03 12.87 4.11
CA LEU A 88 -17.66 11.46 4.27
C LEU A 88 -17.69 10.70 2.94
N ARG A 89 -18.66 10.97 2.07
CA ARG A 89 -18.71 10.38 0.71
C ARG A 89 -17.54 10.83 -0.16
N GLU A 90 -17.13 12.09 -0.05
CA GLU A 90 -15.93 12.61 -0.74
C GLU A 90 -14.67 11.87 -0.26
N GLN A 91 -14.47 11.74 1.05
CA GLN A 91 -13.35 10.99 1.63
C GLN A 91 -13.34 9.50 1.22
N ILE A 92 -14.51 8.86 1.13
CA ILE A 92 -14.66 7.50 0.60
C ILE A 92 -14.24 7.42 -0.86
N CYS A 93 -14.65 8.39 -1.68
CA CYS A 93 -14.28 8.46 -3.09
C CYS A 93 -12.76 8.60 -3.25
N GLU A 94 -12.13 9.51 -2.50
CA GLU A 94 -10.67 9.71 -2.51
C GLU A 94 -9.92 8.44 -2.10
N ASN A 95 -10.37 7.77 -1.04
CA ASN A 95 -9.75 6.53 -0.58
C ASN A 95 -9.94 5.38 -1.58
N SER A 96 -11.11 5.29 -2.22
CA SER A 96 -11.39 4.34 -3.31
C SER A 96 -10.48 4.58 -4.52
N LEU A 97 -10.19 5.83 -4.86
CA LEU A 97 -9.20 6.17 -5.91
C LEU A 97 -7.80 5.69 -5.52
N ALA A 98 -7.39 5.88 -4.26
CA ALA A 98 -6.11 5.38 -3.75
C ALA A 98 -6.02 3.84 -3.80
N LEU A 99 -7.10 3.13 -3.46
CA LEU A 99 -7.19 1.67 -3.61
C LEU A 99 -7.04 1.24 -5.08
N GLY A 100 -7.68 1.95 -6.02
CA GLY A 100 -7.51 1.69 -7.45
C GLY A 100 -6.09 1.96 -7.96
N GLU A 101 -5.40 2.98 -7.43
CA GLU A 101 -3.97 3.18 -7.69
C GLU A 101 -3.13 2.02 -7.15
N LEU A 102 -3.40 1.56 -5.92
CA LEU A 102 -2.72 0.41 -5.32
C LEU A 102 -2.92 -0.87 -6.12
N GLU A 103 -4.12 -1.14 -6.63
CA GLU A 103 -4.37 -2.32 -7.47
C GLU A 103 -3.45 -2.34 -8.71
N LYS A 104 -3.32 -1.19 -9.38
CA LYS A 104 -2.43 -1.05 -10.55
C LYS A 104 -0.96 -1.25 -10.16
N LEU A 105 -0.53 -0.68 -9.04
CA LEU A 105 0.82 -0.87 -8.51
C LEU A 105 1.09 -2.34 -8.15
N GLY A 106 0.09 -3.04 -7.61
CA GLY A 106 0.16 -4.47 -7.33
C GLY A 106 0.44 -5.29 -8.59
N VAL A 107 -0.31 -5.05 -9.68
CA VAL A 107 -0.07 -5.72 -10.98
C VAL A 107 1.34 -5.42 -11.51
N ALA A 108 1.77 -4.16 -11.42
CA ALA A 108 3.11 -3.77 -11.86
C ALA A 108 4.21 -4.43 -11.03
N LEU A 109 4.01 -4.58 -9.72
CA LEU A 109 4.93 -5.28 -8.82
C LEU A 109 5.06 -6.77 -9.16
N GLU A 110 3.95 -7.45 -9.45
CA GLU A 110 4.02 -8.87 -9.83
C GLU A 110 4.73 -9.08 -11.16
N THR A 111 4.60 -8.13 -12.07
CA THR A 111 5.35 -8.12 -13.32
C THR A 111 6.85 -7.92 -13.09
N VAL A 112 7.24 -7.05 -12.15
CA VAL A 112 8.66 -6.87 -11.79
C VAL A 112 9.21 -8.13 -11.13
N ARG A 113 8.41 -8.80 -10.28
CA ARG A 113 8.79 -10.06 -9.65
C ARG A 113 9.02 -11.17 -10.67
N SER A 114 8.13 -11.31 -11.66
CA SER A 114 8.30 -12.32 -12.72
C SER A 114 9.54 -12.03 -13.57
N GLN A 115 9.72 -10.78 -14.00
CA GLN A 115 10.90 -10.36 -14.78
C GLN A 115 12.21 -10.56 -14.01
N GLY A 116 12.21 -10.27 -12.69
CA GLY A 116 13.33 -10.54 -11.81
C GLY A 116 13.65 -12.03 -11.73
N ALA A 117 12.64 -12.88 -11.51
CA ALA A 117 12.83 -14.33 -11.46
C ALA A 117 13.38 -14.91 -12.77
N GLU A 118 12.84 -14.48 -13.92
CA GLU A 118 13.33 -14.88 -15.24
C GLU A 118 14.77 -14.43 -15.50
N LEU A 119 15.15 -13.24 -15.01
CA LEU A 119 16.51 -12.73 -15.15
C LEU A 119 17.49 -13.62 -14.37
N LEU A 120 17.16 -13.94 -13.13
CA LEU A 120 17.97 -14.81 -12.28
C LEU A 120 18.09 -16.22 -12.85
N ALA A 121 17.00 -16.77 -13.41
CA ALA A 121 17.03 -18.06 -14.07
C ALA A 121 17.96 -18.08 -15.30
N SER A 122 18.07 -16.98 -16.04
CA SER A 122 18.97 -16.88 -17.20
C SER A 122 20.45 -16.69 -16.84
N MET A 123 20.76 -16.29 -15.60
CA MET A 123 22.11 -15.93 -15.17
C MET A 123 22.91 -17.08 -14.53
N GLN A 124 22.45 -18.35 -14.59
CA GLN A 124 23.04 -19.56 -13.94
C GLN A 124 24.59 -19.67 -14.04
N MET A 125 25.29 -18.87 -13.24
CA MET A 125 26.73 -18.71 -13.16
C MET A 125 27.06 -18.63 -11.66
N ALA A 126 28.25 -19.09 -11.28
CA ALA A 126 28.68 -19.22 -9.88
C ALA A 126 28.70 -17.91 -9.04
N HIS A 127 28.36 -16.76 -9.63
CA HIS A 127 28.28 -15.44 -8.98
C HIS A 127 26.88 -14.79 -9.02
N ALA A 128 25.85 -15.53 -9.43
CA ALA A 128 24.46 -15.03 -9.52
C ALA A 128 23.78 -14.79 -8.16
N ASP A 129 24.36 -15.28 -7.06
CA ASP A 129 23.70 -15.33 -5.75
C ASP A 129 23.53 -13.95 -5.09
N ALA A 130 24.53 -13.06 -5.22
CA ALA A 130 24.44 -11.71 -4.67
C ALA A 130 23.41 -10.84 -5.41
N ALA A 131 23.38 -10.92 -6.75
CA ALA A 131 22.41 -10.20 -7.56
C ALA A 131 20.98 -10.74 -7.34
N ALA A 132 20.84 -12.06 -7.19
CA ALA A 132 19.59 -12.72 -6.82
C ALA A 132 19.04 -12.19 -5.51
N LYS A 133 19.91 -12.15 -4.49
CA LYS A 133 19.54 -11.66 -3.17
C LYS A 133 19.06 -10.21 -3.19
N VAL A 134 19.78 -9.31 -3.87
CA VAL A 134 19.38 -7.89 -3.99
C VAL A 134 18.01 -7.74 -4.66
N ILE A 135 17.75 -8.43 -5.78
CA ILE A 135 16.47 -8.35 -6.48
C ILE A 135 15.34 -8.90 -5.60
N GLN A 136 15.55 -10.05 -4.94
CA GLN A 136 14.55 -10.65 -4.06
C GLN A 136 14.23 -9.77 -2.85
N GLU A 137 15.25 -9.31 -2.12
CA GLU A 137 15.08 -8.46 -0.93
C GLU A 137 14.32 -7.18 -1.27
N ARG A 138 14.70 -6.53 -2.38
CA ARG A 138 14.05 -5.29 -2.82
C ARG A 138 12.60 -5.52 -3.26
N THR A 139 12.34 -6.61 -3.99
CA THR A 139 10.97 -6.97 -4.39
C THR A 139 10.12 -7.26 -3.16
N GLU A 140 10.65 -8.00 -2.18
CA GLU A 140 9.91 -8.33 -0.95
C GLU A 140 9.64 -7.08 -0.10
N GLN A 141 10.59 -6.15 -0.04
CA GLN A 141 10.38 -4.85 0.61
C GLN A 141 9.22 -4.07 -0.03
N LEU A 142 9.19 -3.98 -1.37
CA LEU A 142 8.09 -3.34 -2.10
C LEU A 142 6.75 -4.06 -1.87
N CYS A 143 6.76 -5.40 -1.87
CA CYS A 143 5.57 -6.21 -1.57
C CYS A 143 5.03 -5.93 -0.17
N SER A 144 5.92 -5.85 0.82
CA SER A 144 5.58 -5.56 2.20
C SER A 144 4.98 -4.16 2.35
N GLN A 145 5.61 -3.14 1.75
CA GLN A 145 5.09 -1.77 1.75
C GLN A 145 3.72 -1.67 1.07
N TRP A 146 3.57 -2.27 -0.12
CA TRP A 146 2.30 -2.30 -0.83
C TRP A 146 1.20 -2.99 -0.03
N ARG A 147 1.47 -4.17 0.54
CA ARG A 147 0.50 -4.91 1.38
C ARG A 147 0.09 -4.09 2.60
N CYS A 148 1.06 -3.48 3.28
CA CYS A 148 0.82 -2.64 4.45
C CYS A 148 -0.07 -1.43 4.10
N LEU A 149 0.30 -0.68 3.06
CA LEU A 149 -0.43 0.50 2.61
C LEU A 149 -1.84 0.16 2.13
N ARG A 150 -1.99 -0.96 1.42
CA ARG A 150 -3.30 -1.50 1.02
C ARG A 150 -4.17 -1.87 2.21
N GLY A 151 -3.61 -2.57 3.19
CA GLY A 151 -4.33 -2.91 4.42
C GLY A 151 -4.83 -1.66 5.15
N GLN A 152 -3.98 -0.63 5.28
CA GLN A 152 -4.36 0.66 5.87
C GLN A 152 -5.49 1.34 5.09
N ALA A 153 -5.41 1.37 3.77
CA ALA A 153 -6.45 1.96 2.92
C ALA A 153 -7.78 1.18 2.99
N GLU A 154 -7.74 -0.16 3.04
CA GLU A 154 -8.93 -1.01 3.19
C GLU A 154 -9.59 -0.86 4.57
N GLU A 155 -8.78 -0.74 5.63
CA GLU A 155 -9.27 -0.45 6.98
C GLU A 155 -9.92 0.93 7.06
N ARG A 156 -9.26 1.95 6.49
CA ARG A 156 -9.82 3.31 6.38
C ARG A 156 -11.14 3.32 5.62
N GLU A 157 -11.23 2.61 4.50
CA GLU A 157 -12.46 2.49 3.72
C GLU A 157 -13.62 1.94 4.57
N ARG A 158 -13.36 0.84 5.29
CA ARG A 158 -14.37 0.20 6.15
C ARG A 158 -14.82 1.14 7.26
N TRP A 159 -13.87 1.82 7.89
CA TRP A 159 -14.14 2.78 8.95
C TRP A 159 -14.96 3.98 8.43
N LEU A 160 -14.57 4.58 7.29
CA LEU A 160 -15.31 5.69 6.68
C LEU A 160 -16.74 5.31 6.31
N ARG A 161 -16.96 4.10 5.77
CA ARG A 161 -18.30 3.60 5.44
C ARG A 161 -19.16 3.38 6.69
N GLY A 162 -18.57 2.86 7.76
CA GLY A 162 -19.25 2.75 9.06
C GLY A 162 -19.64 4.11 9.62
N LEU A 163 -18.72 5.07 9.55
CA LEU A 163 -18.96 6.45 9.98
C LEU A 163 -20.04 7.15 9.13
N LEU A 164 -20.06 6.93 7.82
CA LEU A 164 -21.11 7.43 6.94
C LEU A 164 -22.48 6.89 7.33
N ALA A 165 -22.59 5.57 7.57
CA ALA A 165 -23.86 4.97 7.99
C ALA A 165 -24.34 5.52 9.34
N LEU A 166 -23.42 5.77 10.28
CA LEU A 166 -23.72 6.41 11.55
C LEU A 166 -24.21 7.86 11.36
N ALA A 167 -23.51 8.65 10.54
CA ALA A 167 -23.88 10.01 10.22
C ALA A 167 -25.25 10.09 9.54
N GLU A 168 -25.51 9.24 8.54
CA GLU A 168 -26.81 9.18 7.84
C GLU A 168 -27.96 8.87 8.80
N ARG A 169 -27.78 7.90 9.71
CA ARG A 169 -28.78 7.59 10.75
C ARG A 169 -29.02 8.77 11.69
N PHE A 170 -27.97 9.44 12.15
CA PHE A 170 -28.09 10.60 13.02
C PHE A 170 -28.84 11.75 12.33
N TRP A 171 -28.42 12.14 11.13
CA TRP A 171 -29.04 13.26 10.42
C TRP A 171 -30.47 12.97 9.97
N GLN A 172 -30.78 11.73 9.56
CA GLN A 172 -32.15 11.31 9.28
C GLN A 172 -33.01 11.36 10.55
N GLY A 173 -32.55 10.79 11.67
CA GLY A 173 -33.29 10.81 12.93
C GLY A 173 -33.52 12.22 13.46
N LEU A 174 -32.53 13.12 13.31
CA LEU A 174 -32.70 14.53 13.66
C LEU A 174 -33.78 15.22 12.80
N ALA A 175 -33.82 14.93 11.51
CA ALA A 175 -34.83 15.49 10.61
C ALA A 175 -36.24 14.95 10.93
N GLU A 176 -36.37 13.65 11.18
CA GLU A 176 -37.63 13.02 11.59
C GLU A 176 -38.12 13.60 12.92
N LEU A 177 -37.24 13.70 13.93
CA LEU A 177 -37.55 14.28 15.24
C LEU A 177 -38.01 15.74 15.14
N ALA A 178 -37.40 16.53 14.24
CA ALA A 178 -37.80 17.92 14.02
C ALA A 178 -39.21 18.03 13.41
N ILE A 179 -39.56 17.13 12.50
CA ILE A 179 -40.91 17.07 11.90
C ILE A 179 -41.93 16.68 12.97
N THR A 180 -41.70 15.59 13.70
CA THR A 180 -42.61 15.12 14.75
C THR A 180 -42.76 16.14 15.87
N LEU A 181 -41.69 16.86 16.24
CA LEU A 181 -41.77 17.95 17.20
C LEU A 181 -42.64 19.10 16.69
N THR A 182 -42.57 19.43 15.40
CA THR A 182 -43.42 20.47 14.80
C THR A 182 -44.89 20.03 14.75
N ASP A 183 -45.16 18.77 14.39
CA ASP A 183 -46.52 18.22 14.32
C ASP A 183 -47.17 18.18 15.72
N THR A 184 -46.43 17.74 16.73
CA THR A 184 -46.89 17.75 18.13
C THR A 184 -47.12 19.17 18.67
N GLN A 185 -46.24 20.13 18.33
CA GLN A 185 -46.46 21.55 18.65
C GLN A 185 -47.74 22.09 18.02
N GLN A 186 -47.99 21.78 16.74
CA GLN A 186 -49.21 22.22 16.06
C GLN A 186 -50.47 21.59 16.68
N MET A 187 -50.42 20.30 17.01
CA MET A 187 -51.53 19.62 17.71
C MET A 187 -51.85 20.27 19.05
N VAL A 188 -50.82 20.69 19.80
CA VAL A 188 -51.01 21.41 21.08
C VAL A 188 -51.67 22.77 20.86
N LEU A 189 -51.21 23.54 19.86
CA LEU A 189 -51.80 24.85 19.53
C LEU A 189 -53.27 24.73 19.08
N ASP A 190 -53.59 23.78 18.20
CA ASP A 190 -54.96 23.54 17.71
C ASP A 190 -55.92 23.21 18.86
N LEU A 191 -55.44 22.51 19.90
CA LEU A 191 -56.20 22.19 21.11
C LEU A 191 -56.39 23.40 22.04
N GLU A 192 -55.39 24.27 22.16
CA GLU A 192 -55.51 25.53 22.91
C GLU A 192 -56.52 26.47 22.25
N GLU A 193 -56.55 26.53 20.91
CA GLU A 193 -57.54 27.31 20.15
C GLU A 193 -58.96 26.74 20.27
N ALA A 194 -59.11 25.41 20.38
CA ALA A 194 -60.40 24.77 20.66
C ALA A 194 -60.92 25.02 22.10
N GLY A 195 -60.15 25.74 22.92
CA GLY A 195 -60.33 25.95 24.36
C GLY A 195 -61.58 26.70 24.81
N SER A 196 -62.78 26.13 24.66
CA SER A 196 -63.98 26.63 25.36
C SER A 196 -65.01 25.58 25.77
N ASP A 197 -64.92 24.33 25.30
CA ASP A 197 -65.87 23.28 25.69
C ASP A 197 -65.23 22.16 26.55
N PRO A 198 -65.50 22.12 27.88
CA PRO A 198 -64.97 21.11 28.78
C PRO A 198 -65.51 19.68 28.52
N GLU A 199 -66.56 19.51 27.69
CA GLU A 199 -66.99 18.19 27.19
C GLU A 199 -66.12 17.70 26.02
N ALA A 200 -65.70 18.61 25.12
CA ALA A 200 -64.86 18.28 23.95
C ALA A 200 -63.43 17.85 24.33
N VAL A 201 -62.85 18.47 25.36
CA VAL A 201 -61.51 18.09 25.88
C VAL A 201 -61.52 16.70 26.53
N ARG A 202 -62.63 16.31 27.20
CA ARG A 202 -62.78 14.99 27.83
C ARG A 202 -63.13 13.88 26.84
N GLN A 203 -63.91 14.17 25.79
CA GLN A 203 -64.31 13.16 24.79
C GLN A 203 -63.20 12.79 23.80
N THR A 204 -62.17 13.63 23.63
CA THR A 204 -61.16 13.43 22.58
C THR A 204 -60.04 12.45 22.96
N GLY A 205 -59.92 12.02 24.23
CA GLY A 205 -58.78 11.19 24.68
C GLY A 205 -57.41 11.86 24.48
N ALA A 206 -57.42 13.15 24.12
CA ALA A 206 -56.30 13.88 23.56
C ALA A 206 -55.16 14.05 24.58
N GLU A 207 -55.44 14.07 25.88
CA GLU A 207 -54.41 14.12 26.92
C GLU A 207 -53.56 12.84 26.96
N SER A 208 -54.20 11.66 26.83
CA SER A 208 -53.47 10.39 26.83
C SER A 208 -52.67 10.19 25.54
N THR A 209 -53.18 10.65 24.40
CA THR A 209 -52.44 10.63 23.12
C THR A 209 -51.24 11.57 23.18
N ARG A 210 -51.40 12.79 23.71
CA ARG A 210 -50.30 13.77 23.90
C ARG A 210 -49.16 13.23 24.75
N LEU A 211 -49.48 12.63 25.90
CA LEU A 211 -48.45 12.05 26.77
C LEU A 211 -47.65 10.95 26.06
N LYS A 212 -48.32 10.10 25.27
CA LYS A 212 -47.64 9.07 24.47
C LYS A 212 -46.74 9.63 23.38
N GLU A 213 -47.17 10.71 22.72
CA GLU A 213 -46.35 11.38 21.71
C GLU A 213 -45.12 12.06 22.33
N ILE A 214 -45.28 12.69 23.50
CA ILE A 214 -44.16 13.27 24.26
C ILE A 214 -43.18 12.18 24.72
N ASP A 215 -43.69 11.05 25.25
CA ASP A 215 -42.85 9.92 25.66
C ASP A 215 -42.08 9.33 24.47
N ALA A 216 -42.71 9.25 23.29
CA ALA A 216 -42.06 8.80 22.06
C ALA A 216 -40.94 9.76 21.62
N LEU A 217 -41.22 11.07 21.61
CA LEU A 217 -40.21 12.10 21.31
C LEU A 217 -39.02 12.04 22.27
N GLN A 218 -39.25 11.77 23.56
CA GLN A 218 -38.16 11.63 24.53
C GLN A 218 -37.29 10.42 24.22
N ASN A 219 -37.89 9.28 23.88
CA ASN A 219 -37.15 8.08 23.50
C ASN A 219 -36.34 8.27 22.21
N ASP A 220 -36.90 8.96 21.23
CA ASP A 220 -36.21 9.29 19.98
C ASP A 220 -35.04 10.25 20.21
N LEU A 221 -35.24 11.26 21.08
CA LEU A 221 -34.18 12.19 21.50
C LEU A 221 -33.05 11.47 22.24
N ASP A 222 -33.35 10.54 23.14
CA ASP A 222 -32.36 9.75 23.87
C ASP A 222 -31.53 8.89 22.89
N THR A 223 -32.21 8.25 21.92
CA THR A 223 -31.56 7.47 20.86
C THR A 223 -30.65 8.34 19.99
N LEU A 224 -31.12 9.52 19.60
CA LEU A 224 -30.35 10.48 18.82
C LEU A 224 -29.15 11.01 19.61
N GLY A 225 -29.30 11.19 20.92
CA GLY A 225 -28.21 11.55 21.83
C GLY A 225 -27.08 10.52 21.82
N ILE A 226 -27.41 9.22 21.87
CA ILE A 226 -26.43 8.13 21.79
C ILE A 226 -25.69 8.17 20.44
N LEU A 227 -26.44 8.29 19.33
CA LEU A 227 -25.86 8.39 17.99
C LEU A 227 -24.94 9.62 17.84
N GLY A 228 -25.33 10.75 18.43
CA GLY A 228 -24.55 11.98 18.42
C GLY A 228 -23.21 11.83 19.16
N VAL A 229 -23.21 11.17 20.33
CA VAL A 229 -21.98 10.88 21.08
C VAL A 229 -21.06 9.94 20.30
N GLU A 230 -21.62 8.87 19.71
CA GLU A 230 -20.86 7.93 18.88
C GLU A 230 -20.24 8.64 17.66
N LEU A 231 -21.02 9.51 16.99
CA LEU A 231 -20.56 10.27 15.83
C LEU A 231 -19.44 11.26 16.21
N MET A 232 -19.62 12.01 17.30
CA MET A 232 -18.60 12.95 17.80
C MET A 232 -17.30 12.24 18.19
N SER A 233 -17.38 11.11 18.88
CA SER A 233 -16.19 10.34 19.27
C SER A 233 -15.45 9.72 18.08
N SER A 234 -16.17 9.48 16.98
CA SER A 234 -15.60 8.94 15.74
C SER A 234 -15.06 10.02 14.81
N CYS A 235 -15.45 11.29 14.99
CA CYS A 235 -14.90 12.39 14.20
C CYS A 235 -13.56 12.89 14.79
N GLY A 236 -12.67 13.37 13.93
CA GLY A 236 -11.43 14.02 14.37
C GLY A 236 -11.72 15.42 14.91
N ASP A 237 -10.96 15.85 15.92
CA ASP A 237 -11.05 17.20 16.48
C ASP A 237 -10.58 18.23 15.43
N PRO A 238 -11.46 19.12 14.90
CA PRO A 238 -11.10 20.02 13.81
C PRO A 238 -10.05 21.08 14.19
N ASP A 239 -9.80 21.26 15.50
CA ASP A 239 -8.88 22.28 16.05
C ASP A 239 -7.53 21.72 16.55
N LYS A 240 -7.30 20.40 16.47
CA LYS A 240 -5.99 19.83 16.84
C LYS A 240 -5.08 19.68 15.61
N PRO A 241 -3.91 20.36 15.58
CA PRO A 241 -2.92 20.08 14.55
C PRO A 241 -2.42 18.63 14.66
N ASP A 242 -2.37 17.97 13.52
CA ASP A 242 -1.97 16.57 13.32
C ASP A 242 -0.60 16.27 13.99
N VAL A 243 -0.61 15.49 15.08
CA VAL A 243 0.59 15.11 15.86
C VAL A 243 1.15 13.78 15.37
N THR A 244 1.18 13.55 14.07
CA THR A 244 1.83 12.37 13.47
C THR A 244 3.11 12.73 12.72
N LYS A 245 3.86 13.70 13.22
CA LYS A 245 5.31 13.76 12.94
C LYS A 245 6.04 12.81 13.89
N ARG A 246 6.43 11.62 13.41
CA ARG A 246 7.51 10.88 14.05
C ARG A 246 8.77 11.78 14.00
N PRO A 247 9.43 12.08 15.13
CA PRO A 247 10.67 12.84 15.08
C PRO A 247 11.74 12.04 14.32
N PRO A 248 12.59 12.69 13.49
CA PRO A 248 13.76 12.03 12.93
C PRO A 248 14.67 11.57 14.08
N PRO A 249 15.43 10.47 13.91
CA PRO A 249 16.40 10.05 14.92
C PRO A 249 17.41 11.19 15.14
N PRO A 250 17.90 11.39 16.37
CA PRO A 250 18.88 12.44 16.64
C PRO A 250 20.14 12.19 15.82
N GLU A 251 20.45 13.11 14.90
CA GLU A 251 21.76 13.18 14.28
C GLU A 251 22.80 13.41 15.39
N GLY A 252 23.79 12.51 15.48
CA GLY A 252 24.98 12.74 16.29
C GLY A 252 25.10 11.97 17.60
N VAL A 253 24.63 10.71 17.69
CA VAL A 253 25.13 9.79 18.72
C VAL A 253 26.12 8.83 18.09
N ASP A 254 27.39 9.21 18.20
CA ASP A 254 28.55 8.41 17.84
C ASP A 254 28.50 7.06 18.60
N ALA A 255 28.36 5.96 17.86
CA ALA A 255 28.23 4.60 18.39
C ALA A 255 29.58 4.02 18.89
N THR A 256 30.47 4.87 19.41
CA THR A 256 31.84 4.50 19.80
C THR A 256 32.16 4.70 21.28
N LEU A 257 31.16 4.92 22.15
CA LEU A 257 31.41 5.13 23.60
C LEU A 257 31.04 3.96 24.53
N PHE A 258 30.58 2.82 24.02
CA PHE A 258 30.58 1.57 24.80
C PHE A 258 31.83 0.73 24.47
N SER A 259 32.98 1.30 24.76
CA SER A 259 34.23 0.55 24.95
C SER A 259 35.01 1.24 26.04
N ARG A 260 34.92 0.72 27.26
CA ARG A 260 36.00 0.70 28.25
C ARG A 260 35.65 -0.19 29.44
N PRO A 261 36.67 -0.64 30.21
CA PRO A 261 36.82 -2.05 30.56
C PRO A 261 36.69 -2.29 32.07
N GLU A 262 36.35 -3.52 32.44
CA GLU A 262 36.95 -4.27 33.55
C GLU A 262 37.07 -5.74 33.14
#